data_AF-A0A831T9Q4-F1
#
_entry.id   AF-A0A831T9Q4-F1
#
_cell.length_a   1.000
_cell.length_b   1.000
_cell.length_c   1.000
_cell.angle_alpha   90.00
_cell.angle_beta   90.00
_cell.angle_gamma   90.00
#
_symmetry.space_group_name_H-M   'P 1'
#
loop_
_entity.id
_entity.type
_entity.pdbx_description
1 polymer ?
#
loop_
_entity_poly.entity_id
_entity_poly.type
_entity_poly.pdbx_seq_one_letter_code
_entity_poly.pdbx_strand_id
1 'polypeptide(L)'
;MGRVFTQLWRDDQGALIATEWVFVATILVIGLVVGLKAVQSAVLNELEEVAGAIGAISQSYSYGGSSGCCAFSNGSSFTDNGPNTYPVTTCTRSGDEQGTTCPD
;
A
#
# COMPACT_ATOMS: atom_id res chain seq x y z
N MET A 1 23.62 54.58 26.71
CA MET A 1 23.62 53.28 25.99
C MET A 1 23.44 52.06 26.91
N GLY A 2 23.92 52.07 28.17
CA GLY A 2 23.79 50.90 29.06
C GLY A 2 22.37 50.40 29.33
N ARG A 3 21.36 51.28 29.37
CA ARG A 3 19.96 50.92 29.67
C ARG A 3 19.31 49.99 28.63
N VAL A 4 19.64 50.13 27.35
CA VAL A 4 19.11 49.26 26.28
C VAL A 4 19.70 47.85 26.42
N PHE A 5 20.99 47.77 26.79
CA PHE A 5 21.68 46.50 27.02
C PHE A 5 21.13 45.76 28.24
N THR A 6 20.76 46.48 29.30
CA THR A 6 20.13 45.88 30.50
C THR A 6 18.67 45.48 30.26
N GLN A 7 17.97 46.13 29.32
CA GLN A 7 16.62 45.75 28.91
C GLN A 7 16.63 44.48 28.07
N LEU A 8 17.53 44.36 27.09
CA LEU A 8 17.71 43.13 26.32
C LEU A 8 18.12 41.93 27.19
N TRP A 9 18.93 42.15 28.24
CA TRP A 9 19.35 41.11 29.18
C TRP A 9 18.26 40.70 30.18
N ARG A 10 17.17 41.47 30.31
CA ARG A 10 16.01 41.14 31.14
C ARG A 10 14.78 40.77 30.31
N ASP A 11 14.91 40.72 28.99
CA ASP A 11 13.84 40.39 28.05
C ASP A 11 13.81 38.87 27.81
N ASP A 12 13.53 38.11 28.87
CA ASP A 12 13.36 36.65 28.84
C ASP A 12 11.95 36.22 28.36
N GLN A 13 11.08 37.16 27.97
CA GLN A 13 9.65 36.89 27.77
C GLN A 13 9.23 36.60 26.32
N GLY A 14 10.13 36.62 25.33
CA GLY A 14 9.75 36.45 23.92
C GLY A 14 10.56 35.47 23.09
N ALA A 15 11.88 35.40 23.29
CA ALA A 15 12.78 34.67 22.37
C ALA A 15 12.90 33.16 22.66
N LEU A 16 12.81 32.75 23.93
CA LEU A 16 12.87 31.33 24.32
C LEU A 16 11.58 30.56 23.99
N ILE A 17 10.41 31.20 24.16
CA ILE A 17 9.12 30.52 23.98
C ILE A 17 8.91 30.13 22.50
N ALA A 18 9.27 30.96 21.53
CA ALA A 18 9.03 30.64 20.12
C ALA A 18 9.96 29.54 19.57
N THR A 19 11.24 29.54 19.96
CA THR A 19 12.22 28.58 19.43
C THR A 19 12.03 27.18 20.00
N GLU A 20 11.65 27.05 21.27
CA GLU A 20 11.39 25.76 21.92
C GLU A 20 10.19 25.03 21.28
N TRP A 21 9.08 25.72 21.03
CA TRP A 21 7.92 25.14 20.35
C TRP A 21 8.21 24.77 18.90
N VAL A 22 9.02 25.56 18.18
CA VAL A 22 9.47 25.20 16.83
C VAL A 22 10.31 23.92 16.85
N PHE A 23 11.22 23.78 17.81
CA PHE A 23 12.05 22.58 17.93
C PHE A 23 11.19 21.32 18.20
N VAL A 24 10.23 21.40 19.14
CA VAL A 24 9.28 20.32 19.41
C VAL A 24 8.42 20.00 18.18
N ALA A 25 7.91 21.02 17.49
CA ALA A 25 7.11 20.85 16.28
C ALA A 25 7.89 20.13 15.17
N THR A 26 9.18 20.46 14.99
CA THR A 26 10.01 19.78 13.97
C THR A 26 10.21 18.30 14.29
N ILE A 27 10.47 17.93 15.55
CA ILE A 27 10.59 16.52 15.96
C ILE A 27 9.26 15.78 15.75
N LEU A 28 8.13 16.41 16.10
CA LEU A 28 6.80 15.85 15.90
C LEU A 28 6.53 15.59 14.41
N VAL A 29 6.81 16.57 13.55
CA VAL A 29 6.61 16.42 12.09
C VAL A 29 7.48 15.29 11.54
N ILE A 30 8.75 15.20 11.94
CA ILE A 30 9.63 14.10 11.49
C ILE A 30 9.07 12.74 11.94
N GLY A 31 8.63 12.63 13.20
CA GLY A 31 8.02 11.41 13.72
C GLY A 31 6.72 11.05 12.99
N LEU A 32 5.87 12.04 12.67
CA LEU A 32 4.62 11.83 11.95
C LEU A 32 4.88 11.38 10.51
N VAL A 33 5.87 11.95 9.82
CA VAL A 33 6.22 11.54 8.45
C VAL A 33 6.67 10.08 8.42
N VAL A 34 7.58 9.68 9.31
CA VAL A 34 8.03 8.28 9.39
C VAL A 34 6.88 7.34 9.78
N GLY A 35 6.03 7.75 10.73
CA GLY A 35 4.84 6.99 11.13
C GLY A 35 3.84 6.81 9.98
N LEU A 36 3.56 7.87 9.21
CA LEU A 36 2.67 7.80 8.05
C LEU A 36 3.26 6.93 6.94
N LYS A 37 4.58 6.92 6.76
CA LYS A 37 5.25 6.00 5.83
C LYS A 37 5.14 4.54 6.26
N ALA A 38 5.25 4.25 7.56
CA ALA A 38 5.02 2.90 8.07
C ALA A 38 3.59 2.44 7.83
N VAL A 39 2.59 3.29 8.09
CA VAL A 39 1.18 3.00 7.81
C VAL A 39 0.95 2.77 6.31
N GLN A 40 1.51 3.63 5.45
CA GLN A 40 1.44 3.45 4.00
C GLN A 40 1.97 2.08 3.57
N SER A 41 3.15 1.69 4.07
CA SER A 41 3.76 0.41 3.74
C SER A 41 2.92 -0.77 4.22
N ALA A 42 2.35 -0.69 5.43
CA ALA A 42 1.48 -1.72 5.96
C ALA A 42 0.22 -1.90 5.09
N VAL A 43 -0.44 -0.80 4.72
CA VAL A 43 -1.62 -0.83 3.85
C VAL A 43 -1.28 -1.41 2.47
N LEU A 44 -0.14 -1.02 1.88
CA LEU A 44 0.28 -1.58 0.60
C LEU A 44 0.51 -3.09 0.66
N ASN A 45 1.12 -3.59 1.73
CA ASN A 45 1.34 -5.02 1.93
C ASN A 45 0.00 -5.79 2.01
N GLU A 46 -0.96 -5.28 2.79
CA GLU A 46 -2.29 -5.90 2.86
C GLU A 46 -3.02 -5.87 1.51
N LEU A 47 -2.87 -4.79 0.72
CA LEU A 47 -3.46 -4.70 -0.61
C LEU A 47 -2.83 -5.69 -1.60
N GLU A 48 -1.52 -5.93 -1.49
CA GLU A 48 -0.83 -6.95 -2.28
C GLU A 48 -1.34 -8.36 -1.94
N GLU A 49 -1.49 -8.66 -0.65
CA GLU A 49 -2.06 -9.94 -0.21
C GLU A 49 -3.52 -10.10 -0.67
N VAL A 50 -4.33 -9.04 -0.59
CA VAL A 50 -5.71 -9.05 -1.12
C VAL A 50 -5.73 -9.25 -2.64
N ALA A 51 -4.83 -8.61 -3.39
CA ALA A 51 -4.72 -8.80 -4.83
C ALA A 51 -4.32 -10.24 -5.18
N GLY A 52 -3.37 -10.82 -4.44
CA GLY A 52 -2.99 -12.23 -4.54
C GLY A 52 -4.15 -13.17 -4.24
N ALA A 53 -4.92 -12.89 -3.18
CA ALA A 53 -6.10 -13.67 -2.82
C ALA A 53 -7.16 -13.63 -3.93
N ILE A 54 -7.42 -12.46 -4.54
CA ILE A 54 -8.35 -12.33 -5.67
C ILE A 54 -7.85 -13.10 -6.89
N GLY A 55 -6.55 -13.04 -7.23
CA GLY A 55 -5.97 -13.83 -8.31
C GLY A 55 -6.01 -15.33 -8.05
N ALA A 56 -5.96 -15.77 -6.80
CA ALA A 56 -6.04 -17.18 -6.43
C ALA A 56 -7.47 -17.77 -6.55
N ILE A 57 -8.52 -16.95 -6.76
CA ILE A 57 -9.91 -17.44 -6.86
C ILE A 57 -10.12 -18.19 -8.18
N SER A 58 -10.17 -19.53 -8.12
CA SER A 58 -10.43 -20.35 -9.31
C SER A 58 -11.83 -20.09 -9.89
N GLN A 59 -11.91 -19.70 -11.16
CA GLN A 59 -13.18 -19.51 -11.89
C GLN A 59 -13.75 -20.82 -12.50
N SER A 60 -13.21 -21.98 -12.11
CA SER A 60 -13.67 -23.28 -12.61
C SER A 60 -14.79 -23.84 -11.74
N TYR A 61 -15.76 -24.53 -12.37
CA TYR A 61 -16.83 -25.22 -11.66
C TYR A 61 -17.08 -26.61 -12.28
N SER A 62 -17.55 -27.55 -11.45
CA SER A 62 -18.00 -28.87 -11.91
C SER A 62 -19.05 -29.42 -10.97
N TYR A 63 -20.19 -29.84 -11.52
CA TYR A 63 -21.21 -30.55 -10.78
C TYR A 63 -21.81 -31.69 -11.60
N GLY A 64 -22.13 -32.78 -10.93
CA GLY A 64 -22.67 -33.99 -11.54
C GLY A 64 -24.16 -33.87 -11.87
N GLY A 65 -24.59 -34.65 -12.86
CA GLY A 65 -26.00 -34.90 -13.12
C GLY A 65 -26.61 -35.86 -12.11
N SER A 66 -27.93 -35.85 -11.96
CA SER A 66 -28.67 -36.77 -11.09
C SER A 66 -29.76 -37.49 -11.87
N SER A 67 -29.99 -38.77 -11.57
CA SER A 67 -30.96 -39.63 -12.25
C SER A 67 -31.86 -40.36 -11.26
N GLY A 68 -33.15 -40.43 -11.57
CA GLY A 68 -34.18 -41.15 -10.83
C GLY A 68 -35.08 -41.98 -11.75
N CYS A 69 -36.10 -42.63 -11.18
CA CYS A 69 -36.86 -43.73 -11.80
C CYS A 69 -37.50 -43.42 -13.17
N CYS A 70 -37.67 -42.13 -13.54
CA CYS A 70 -38.18 -41.71 -14.84
C CYS A 70 -37.58 -40.37 -15.34
N ALA A 71 -36.49 -39.87 -14.73
CA ALA A 71 -35.96 -38.54 -15.04
C ALA A 71 -34.43 -38.49 -14.87
N PHE A 72 -33.79 -37.65 -15.67
CA PHE A 72 -32.37 -37.38 -15.54
C PHE A 72 -32.12 -35.88 -15.73
N SER A 73 -31.15 -35.35 -15.00
CA SER A 73 -30.57 -34.02 -15.21
C SER A 73 -29.10 -34.21 -15.54
N ASN A 74 -28.63 -33.55 -16.60
CA ASN A 74 -27.22 -33.59 -16.96
C ASN A 74 -26.40 -32.69 -16.02
N GLY A 75 -25.15 -33.07 -15.77
CA GLY A 75 -24.20 -32.21 -15.09
C GLY A 75 -23.67 -31.13 -16.01
N SER A 76 -22.88 -30.22 -15.46
CA SER A 76 -22.03 -29.36 -16.28
C SER A 76 -20.73 -29.01 -15.58
N SER A 77 -19.71 -28.74 -16.37
CA SER A 77 -18.41 -28.34 -15.88
C SER A 77 -17.77 -27.34 -16.83
N PHE A 78 -17.10 -26.36 -16.27
CA PHE A 78 -16.23 -25.44 -16.98
C PHE A 78 -14.87 -25.43 -16.30
N THR A 79 -13.82 -25.57 -17.10
CA THR A 79 -12.43 -25.49 -16.64
C THR A 79 -11.77 -24.31 -17.31
N ASP A 80 -11.46 -23.30 -16.50
CA ASP A 80 -10.59 -22.22 -16.92
C ASP A 80 -9.14 -22.73 -16.92
N ASN A 81 -8.58 -22.92 -18.11
CA ASN A 81 -7.19 -23.36 -18.31
C ASN A 81 -6.21 -22.17 -18.41
N GLY A 82 -6.70 -20.93 -18.30
CA GLY A 82 -5.85 -19.76 -18.22
C GLY A 82 -5.17 -19.69 -16.86
N PRO A 83 -3.90 -19.27 -16.78
CA PRO A 83 -3.31 -18.97 -15.49
C PRO A 83 -4.13 -17.84 -14.87
N ASN A 84 -4.68 -18.09 -13.69
CA ASN A 84 -5.50 -17.18 -12.90
C ASN A 84 -4.76 -15.92 -12.42
N THR A 85 -3.56 -15.72 -12.95
CA THR A 85 -2.71 -14.56 -12.77
C THR A 85 -3.07 -13.53 -13.82
N TYR A 86 -3.60 -12.39 -13.41
CA TYR A 86 -3.49 -11.18 -14.20
C TYR A 86 -2.00 -10.86 -14.32
N PRO A 87 -1.37 -10.94 -15.52
CA PRO A 87 -0.02 -10.47 -15.65
C PRO A 87 -0.08 -8.95 -15.48
N VAL A 88 0.27 -8.47 -14.28
CA VAL A 88 0.65 -7.07 -14.11
C VAL A 88 2.01 -6.96 -14.79
N THR A 89 1.98 -6.72 -16.09
CA THR A 89 3.15 -6.30 -16.84
C THR A 89 3.51 -4.90 -16.35
N THR A 90 4.26 -4.82 -15.25
CA THR A 90 4.92 -3.58 -14.87
C THR A 90 6.00 -3.31 -15.90
N CYS A 91 6.00 -2.12 -16.49
CA CYS A 91 7.09 -1.68 -17.35
C CYS A 91 8.37 -1.57 -16.51
N THR A 92 9.18 -2.62 -16.46
CA THR A 92 10.52 -2.59 -15.86
C THR A 92 11.53 -2.12 -16.89
N ARG A 93 12.51 -1.33 -16.44
CA ARG A 93 13.61 -0.88 -17.29
C ARG A 93 14.44 -2.11 -17.70
N SER A 94 14.85 -2.19 -18.97
CA SER A 94 15.69 -3.29 -19.48
C SER A 94 16.84 -3.61 -18.53
N GLY A 95 16.80 -4.79 -17.88
CA GLY A 95 17.81 -5.23 -16.91
C GLY A 95 17.29 -6.17 -15.83
N ASP A 96 15.99 -6.17 -15.53
CA ASP A 96 15.39 -7.09 -14.56
C ASP A 96 14.85 -8.35 -15.27
N GLU A 97 15.25 -9.54 -14.83
CA GLU A 97 15.05 -10.86 -15.50
C GLU A 97 13.58 -11.32 -15.65
N GLN A 98 12.58 -10.45 -15.45
CA GLN A 98 11.14 -10.78 -15.55
C GLN A 98 10.30 -9.73 -16.31
N GLY A 99 10.87 -8.99 -17.26
CA GLY A 99 10.13 -8.00 -18.08
C GLY A 99 10.20 -8.26 -19.59
N THR A 100 9.05 -8.43 -20.25
CA THR A 100 8.95 -8.42 -21.72
C THR A 100 9.31 -7.02 -22.21
N THR A 101 10.39 -6.88 -22.98
CA THR A 101 10.81 -5.60 -23.57
C THR A 101 9.81 -5.15 -24.63
N CYS A 102 9.31 -3.91 -24.52
CA CYS A 102 8.49 -3.29 -25.56
C CYS A 102 9.30 -3.15 -26.86
N PRO A 103 8.70 -3.38 -28.04
CA PRO A 103 9.32 -2.99 -29.31
C PRO A 103 9.37 -1.47 -29.44
N ASP A 104 10.47 -0.97 -29.99
CA ASP A 104 10.64 0.45 -30.39
C ASP A 104 9.57 0.90 -31.40
#